data_AF-A0A060VYL2-F1
#
_entry.id   AF-A0A060VYL2-F1
#
_cell.length_a   1.000
_cell.length_b   1.000
_cell.length_c   1.000
_cell.angle_alpha   90.00
_cell.angle_beta   90.00
_cell.angle_gamma   90.00
#
_symmetry.space_group_name_H-M   'P 1'
#
loop_
_entity.id
_entity.type
_entity.pdbx_description
1 polymer ?
#
loop_
_entity_poly.entity_id
_entity_poly.type
_entity_poly.pdbx_seq_one_letter_code
_entity_poly.pdbx_strand_id
1 'polypeptide(L)'
;MVDRKAVKIVSGQPDFLQFNNLACETAGGNVIFATDEWFAPASNLLKREPPEFIASAFTEYGKWMDGWETRRKRIPGHDWCIIQLGVPGIIHGLDVDTSFFTGNYSPSASVQAACLDEAPALTLEGDRTGMAASDSQFEAVAKLHSELWEELVPVTELKPGYSDTCHNYFPITYPSRVTHLRLNMYPDGGIARLKVYGVGQKDWSALPTQDQLDLVALVNGGVCLGYSDAHFGHPRNMIGLGRSANMGDGWETARRLDRPKNLQVDGKGILQVPGYEWAVLRLGHPGVISQIEIDTNHFKGNFPDSCKIEACHLTPEEEGKYVSGRWSSDPGNKWRVLLQPQKLQAHHRHFYSCDSLALSGPVTHVRLVIAPDGGVSRLRLWGRPTSTRHISKL
;
A
#
# COMPACT_ATOMS: atom_id res chain seq x y z
N MET A 1 0.69 -26.06 -20.36
CA MET A 1 0.24 -24.65 -20.33
C MET A 1 1.43 -23.78 -20.06
N VAL A 2 1.43 -22.55 -20.54
CA VAL A 2 2.52 -21.62 -20.24
C VAL A 2 2.21 -20.99 -18.89
N ASP A 3 3.08 -21.18 -17.91
CA ASP A 3 3.01 -20.44 -16.64
C ASP A 3 3.03 -18.94 -16.96
N ARG A 4 2.05 -18.19 -16.43
CA ARG A 4 2.00 -16.74 -16.63
C ARG A 4 3.20 -16.12 -15.93
N LYS A 5 4.03 -15.41 -16.68
CA LYS A 5 5.14 -14.59 -16.16
C LYS A 5 4.56 -13.39 -15.39
N ALA A 6 5.40 -12.74 -14.58
CA ALA A 6 4.96 -11.52 -13.93
C ALA A 6 4.44 -10.51 -14.96
N VAL A 7 3.35 -9.81 -14.63
CA VAL A 7 2.78 -8.76 -15.48
C VAL A 7 3.87 -7.75 -15.83
N LYS A 8 3.95 -7.37 -17.11
CA LYS A 8 4.77 -6.23 -17.52
C LYS A 8 4.04 -4.98 -17.07
N ILE A 9 4.65 -4.18 -16.18
CA ILE A 9 4.11 -2.87 -15.82
C ILE A 9 3.83 -2.11 -17.12
N VAL A 10 2.63 -1.54 -17.21
CA VAL A 10 2.15 -0.83 -18.40
C VAL A 10 3.19 0.23 -18.77
N SER A 11 3.63 0.24 -20.04
CA SER A 11 4.65 1.17 -20.51
C SER A 11 4.23 2.61 -20.24
N GLY A 12 4.97 3.32 -19.37
CA GLY A 12 4.75 4.73 -19.05
C GLY A 12 4.39 5.01 -17.59
N GLN A 13 4.02 4.00 -16.79
CA GLN A 13 3.81 4.18 -15.35
C GLN A 13 5.10 3.96 -14.54
N PRO A 14 5.39 4.78 -13.52
CA PRO A 14 6.54 4.58 -12.66
C PRO A 14 6.49 3.28 -11.86
N ASP A 15 7.64 2.62 -11.69
CA ASP A 15 7.75 1.36 -10.95
C ASP A 15 7.37 1.52 -9.46
N PHE A 16 7.57 2.71 -8.88
CA PHE A 16 7.25 2.95 -7.47
C PHE A 16 5.75 2.78 -7.18
N LEU A 17 4.88 2.86 -8.19
CA LEU A 17 3.44 2.62 -8.04
C LEU A 17 3.13 1.20 -7.59
N GLN A 18 4.11 0.27 -7.61
CA GLN A 18 3.97 -1.11 -7.12
C GLN A 18 4.08 -1.24 -5.58
N PHE A 19 4.59 -0.21 -4.88
CA PHE A 19 4.80 -0.21 -3.43
C PHE A 19 3.56 0.14 -2.60
N ASN A 20 3.61 0.00 -1.29
CA ASN A 20 2.49 0.30 -0.40
C ASN A 20 2.23 1.81 -0.29
N ASN A 21 0.95 2.23 -0.18
CA ASN A 21 0.63 3.62 0.15
C ASN A 21 0.73 3.82 1.68
N LEU A 22 1.80 4.47 2.13
CA LEU A 22 2.14 4.67 3.54
C LEU A 22 1.31 5.76 4.23
N ALA A 23 0.70 6.67 3.46
CA ALA A 23 -0.12 7.76 3.98
C ALA A 23 -1.62 7.44 4.00
N CYS A 24 -2.03 6.26 3.53
CA CYS A 24 -3.45 5.92 3.45
C CYS A 24 -4.11 5.92 4.84
N GLU A 25 -5.31 6.51 4.95
CA GLU A 25 -6.10 6.59 6.19
C GLU A 25 -6.31 5.19 6.83
N THR A 26 -6.50 4.18 5.99
CA THR A 26 -6.74 2.80 6.44
C THR A 26 -5.49 2.08 6.92
N ALA A 27 -4.32 2.66 6.67
CA ALA A 27 -3.04 2.28 7.26
C ALA A 27 -2.72 3.11 8.52
N GLY A 28 -3.62 4.03 8.92
CA GLY A 28 -3.46 4.94 10.05
C GLY A 28 -2.95 6.34 9.68
N GLY A 29 -2.88 6.68 8.39
CA GLY A 29 -2.44 8.00 7.95
C GLY A 29 -3.41 9.09 8.40
N ASN A 30 -2.88 10.23 8.82
CA ASN A 30 -3.69 11.30 9.38
C ASN A 30 -3.16 12.68 8.99
N VAL A 31 -4.07 13.64 8.77
CA VAL A 31 -3.72 15.06 8.64
C VAL A 31 -3.80 15.67 10.04
N ILE A 32 -2.67 16.18 10.53
CA ILE A 32 -2.56 16.74 11.88
C ILE A 32 -2.61 18.27 11.91
N PHE A 33 -2.49 18.90 10.75
CA PHE A 33 -2.61 20.35 10.58
C PHE A 33 -2.94 20.68 9.12
N ALA A 34 -3.76 21.70 8.89
CA ALA A 34 -4.01 22.29 7.58
C ALA A 34 -4.30 23.78 7.75
N THR A 35 -3.73 24.64 6.89
CA THR A 35 -3.93 26.09 6.99
C THR A 35 -5.39 26.50 6.76
N ASP A 36 -6.03 25.87 5.78
CA ASP A 36 -7.38 26.15 5.33
C ASP A 36 -8.05 24.87 4.81
N GLU A 37 -9.34 24.71 5.03
CA GLU A 37 -10.14 23.55 4.61
C GLU A 37 -11.55 24.01 4.18
N TRP A 38 -11.64 25.19 3.55
CA TRP A 38 -12.94 25.83 3.36
C TRP A 38 -13.91 25.06 2.45
N PHE A 39 -13.45 24.61 1.28
CA PHE A 39 -14.33 23.94 0.32
C PHE A 39 -14.36 22.44 0.52
N ALA A 40 -13.22 21.84 0.88
CA ALA A 40 -13.13 20.42 1.19
C ALA A 40 -11.94 20.11 2.12
N PRO A 41 -12.10 19.16 3.06
CA PRO A 41 -11.10 18.90 4.10
C PRO A 41 -9.87 18.15 3.58
N ALA A 42 -8.72 18.44 4.18
CA ALA A 42 -7.42 17.86 3.87
C ALA A 42 -7.35 16.35 4.15
N SER A 43 -8.17 15.83 5.07
CA SER A 43 -8.28 14.40 5.35
C SER A 43 -8.65 13.58 4.10
N ASN A 44 -9.38 14.17 3.14
CA ASN A 44 -9.70 13.54 1.86
C ASN A 44 -8.47 13.15 1.03
N LEU A 45 -7.31 13.81 1.24
CA LEU A 45 -6.06 13.47 0.54
C LEU A 45 -5.66 12.00 0.75
N LEU A 46 -5.98 11.46 1.93
CA LEU A 46 -5.48 10.18 2.43
C LEU A 46 -6.45 9.02 2.19
N LYS A 47 -7.62 9.31 1.60
CA LYS A 47 -8.64 8.30 1.30
C LYS A 47 -8.07 7.21 0.41
N ARG A 48 -8.48 5.97 0.72
CA ARG A 48 -8.09 4.80 -0.09
C ARG A 48 -8.71 4.84 -1.48
N GLU A 49 -10.01 5.14 -1.53
CA GLU A 49 -10.80 5.06 -2.75
C GLU A 49 -10.40 6.17 -3.75
N PRO A 50 -10.51 5.91 -5.07
CA PRO A 50 -10.35 6.94 -6.08
C PRO A 50 -11.26 8.16 -5.81
N PRO A 51 -10.84 9.38 -6.20
CA PRO A 51 -11.71 10.54 -6.12
C PRO A 51 -13.02 10.34 -6.88
N GLU A 52 -14.08 10.96 -6.39
CA GLU A 52 -15.39 10.98 -7.05
C GLU A 52 -15.85 12.42 -7.36
N PHE A 53 -16.60 12.58 -8.45
CA PHE A 53 -17.26 13.83 -8.79
C PHE A 53 -18.78 13.64 -8.89
N ILE A 54 -19.50 14.31 -7.99
CA ILE A 54 -20.97 14.27 -7.96
C ILE A 54 -21.48 15.61 -8.47
N ALA A 55 -21.93 15.67 -9.73
CA ALA A 55 -22.27 16.92 -10.43
C ALA A 55 -23.33 17.77 -9.69
N SER A 56 -24.29 17.15 -9.02
CA SER A 56 -25.36 17.83 -8.27
C SER A 56 -25.00 18.19 -6.82
N ALA A 57 -23.89 17.71 -6.27
CA ALA A 57 -23.56 17.90 -4.87
C ALA A 57 -22.92 19.27 -4.61
N PHE A 58 -23.44 19.97 -3.60
CA PHE A 58 -22.95 21.25 -3.06
C PHE A 58 -23.02 21.19 -1.53
N THR A 59 -22.09 21.86 -0.87
CA THR A 59 -22.11 22.14 0.57
C THR A 59 -22.54 23.60 0.79
N GLU A 60 -22.73 24.01 2.04
CA GLU A 60 -22.96 25.44 2.34
C GLU A 60 -21.75 26.33 2.00
N TYR A 61 -20.57 25.73 1.82
CA TYR A 61 -19.31 26.42 1.52
C TYR A 61 -18.97 26.44 0.03
N GLY A 62 -19.67 25.68 -0.82
CA GLY A 62 -19.45 25.68 -2.26
C GLY A 62 -19.76 24.35 -2.95
N LYS A 63 -19.07 24.08 -4.05
CA LYS A 63 -19.15 22.79 -4.75
C LYS A 63 -18.59 21.70 -3.84
N TRP A 64 -19.29 20.57 -3.69
CA TRP A 64 -18.70 19.42 -3.01
C TRP A 64 -17.60 18.81 -3.89
N MET A 65 -16.41 18.65 -3.31
CA MET A 65 -15.23 18.08 -3.96
C MET A 65 -14.65 16.96 -3.10
N ASP A 66 -14.30 15.83 -3.71
CA ASP A 66 -13.65 14.73 -3.02
C ASP A 66 -12.12 14.90 -3.02
N GLY A 67 -11.66 15.89 -2.27
CA GLY A 67 -10.25 16.27 -2.15
C GLY A 67 -10.04 17.28 -1.04
N TRP A 68 -8.84 17.84 -0.95
CA TRP A 68 -8.56 19.06 -0.19
C TRP A 68 -8.74 20.26 -1.10
N GLU A 69 -9.52 21.25 -0.69
CA GLU A 69 -9.64 22.51 -1.44
C GLU A 69 -9.76 23.71 -0.50
N THR A 70 -8.90 24.70 -0.73
CA THR A 70 -8.79 25.90 0.10
C THR A 70 -9.50 27.11 -0.50
N ARG A 71 -9.79 28.10 0.34
CA ARG A 71 -10.21 29.44 -0.10
C ARG A 71 -9.20 30.02 -1.07
N ARG A 72 -9.72 30.71 -2.09
CA ARG A 72 -8.90 31.56 -2.97
C ARG A 72 -8.10 32.55 -2.15
N LYS A 73 -6.78 32.48 -2.25
CA LYS A 73 -5.88 33.28 -1.43
C LYS A 73 -5.79 34.70 -1.99
N ARG A 74 -5.99 35.68 -1.12
CA ARG A 74 -5.88 37.12 -1.41
C ARG A 74 -4.93 37.82 -0.44
N ILE A 75 -4.09 37.03 0.24
CA ILE A 75 -3.10 37.46 1.23
C ILE A 75 -1.76 36.80 0.89
N PRO A 76 -0.63 37.35 1.39
CA PRO A 76 0.68 36.73 1.18
C PRO A 76 0.78 35.30 1.70
N GLY A 77 1.69 34.52 1.09
CA GLY A 77 1.98 33.13 1.47
C GLY A 77 1.24 32.11 0.62
N HIS A 78 1.18 30.88 1.12
CA HIS A 78 0.58 29.72 0.43
C HIS A 78 -0.11 28.79 1.43
N ASP A 79 -0.94 27.86 0.96
CA ASP A 79 -1.61 26.88 1.82
C ASP A 79 -0.81 25.59 1.98
N TRP A 80 -0.88 24.97 3.14
CA TRP A 80 -0.12 23.74 3.42
C TRP A 80 -0.78 22.91 4.51
N CYS A 81 -0.45 21.62 4.54
CA CYS A 81 -0.88 20.69 5.57
C CYS A 81 0.27 19.82 6.05
N ILE A 82 0.15 19.26 7.26
CA ILE A 82 1.06 18.26 7.82
C ILE A 82 0.34 16.93 7.90
N ILE A 83 1.00 15.91 7.34
CA ILE A 83 0.49 14.56 7.23
C ILE A 83 1.40 13.67 8.06
N GLN A 84 0.83 12.97 9.03
CA GLN A 84 1.46 11.85 9.69
C GLN A 84 1.23 10.59 8.86
N LEU A 85 2.30 9.91 8.47
CA LEU A 85 2.20 8.63 7.76
C LEU A 85 1.61 7.58 8.71
N GLY A 86 0.69 6.77 8.20
CA GLY A 86 0.16 5.63 8.95
C GLY A 86 1.22 4.57 9.17
N VAL A 87 2.16 4.47 8.22
CA VAL A 87 3.30 3.56 8.31
C VAL A 87 4.58 4.32 8.02
N PRO A 88 5.38 4.63 9.04
CA PRO A 88 6.70 5.20 8.84
C PRO A 88 7.57 4.28 7.98
N GLY A 89 8.33 4.85 7.05
CA GLY A 89 9.05 4.05 6.08
C GLY A 89 9.91 4.84 5.12
N ILE A 90 10.50 4.12 4.17
CA ILE A 90 11.30 4.68 3.09
C ILE A 90 10.37 4.99 1.92
N ILE A 91 10.40 6.23 1.42
CA ILE A 91 9.56 6.70 0.32
C ILE A 91 10.30 6.48 -1.00
N HIS A 92 9.62 5.85 -1.95
CA HIS A 92 10.12 5.60 -3.31
C HIS A 92 9.45 6.47 -4.37
N GLY A 93 8.27 7.02 -4.07
CA GLY A 93 7.61 7.97 -4.96
C GLY A 93 6.31 8.51 -4.41
N LEU A 94 5.85 9.60 -5.01
CA LEU A 94 4.61 10.28 -4.68
C LEU A 94 3.71 10.39 -5.92
N ASP A 95 2.40 10.38 -5.70
CA ASP A 95 1.38 10.76 -6.69
C ASP A 95 0.52 11.87 -6.08
N VAL A 96 0.63 13.08 -6.64
CA VAL A 96 -0.23 14.22 -6.32
C VAL A 96 -1.34 14.23 -7.38
N ASP A 97 -2.49 13.70 -7.00
CA ASP A 97 -3.64 13.50 -7.88
C ASP A 97 -4.55 14.72 -7.79
N THR A 98 -4.77 15.40 -8.92
CA THR A 98 -5.63 16.59 -9.03
C THR A 98 -7.01 16.28 -9.62
N SER A 99 -7.41 15.00 -9.69
CA SER A 99 -8.65 14.56 -10.35
C SER A 99 -9.84 15.44 -10.01
N PHE A 100 -10.57 15.85 -11.07
CA PHE A 100 -11.75 16.71 -11.02
C PHE A 100 -11.51 18.18 -10.66
N PHE A 101 -10.32 18.57 -10.22
CA PHE A 101 -9.91 19.97 -10.11
C PHE A 101 -9.38 20.47 -11.47
N THR A 102 -10.27 20.74 -12.43
CA THR A 102 -9.86 21.02 -13.82
C THR A 102 -9.46 22.48 -14.06
N GLY A 103 -9.93 23.42 -13.25
CA GLY A 103 -9.60 24.84 -13.32
C GLY A 103 -9.27 25.49 -11.97
N ASN A 104 -9.41 24.74 -10.89
CA ASN A 104 -9.19 25.15 -9.50
C ASN A 104 -8.18 24.22 -8.78
N TYR A 105 -7.41 23.42 -9.51
CA TYR A 105 -6.30 22.67 -8.92
C TYR A 105 -5.22 23.64 -8.41
N SER A 106 -4.38 23.19 -7.49
CA SER A 106 -3.23 23.99 -7.10
C SER A 106 -2.23 24.10 -8.26
N PRO A 107 -1.85 25.31 -8.73
CA PRO A 107 -0.96 25.46 -9.88
C PRO A 107 0.40 24.79 -9.70
N SER A 108 0.93 24.76 -8.48
CA SER A 108 2.19 24.10 -8.15
C SER A 108 2.19 23.61 -6.71
N ALA A 109 2.99 22.58 -6.44
CA ALA A 109 3.14 22.00 -5.11
C ALA A 109 4.61 21.68 -4.80
N SER A 110 4.92 21.58 -3.51
CA SER A 110 6.16 21.00 -3.00
C SER A 110 5.86 20.07 -1.84
N VAL A 111 6.77 19.14 -1.57
CA VAL A 111 6.64 18.19 -0.45
C VAL A 111 7.94 18.14 0.33
N GLN A 112 7.87 18.41 1.63
CA GLN A 112 8.96 18.15 2.57
C GLN A 112 8.66 16.96 3.48
N ALA A 113 9.70 16.41 4.09
CA ALA A 113 9.62 15.23 4.96
C ALA A 113 10.47 15.36 6.22
N ALA A 114 10.02 14.68 7.27
CA ALA A 114 10.78 14.53 8.50
C ALA A 114 10.58 13.14 9.14
N CYS A 115 11.60 12.73 9.89
CA CYS A 115 11.49 11.68 10.89
C CYS A 115 11.43 12.35 12.27
N LEU A 116 10.24 12.37 12.88
CA LEU A 116 10.06 12.87 14.23
C LEU A 116 10.19 11.69 15.22
N ASP A 117 10.91 11.91 16.31
CA ASP A 117 11.09 10.89 17.37
C ASP A 117 9.78 10.64 18.12
N GLU A 118 9.03 11.71 18.39
CA GLU A 118 7.71 11.67 19.02
C GLU A 118 6.67 12.26 18.08
N ALA A 119 5.50 11.63 18.03
CA ALA A 119 4.36 12.17 17.30
C ALA A 119 3.85 13.42 18.05
N PRO A 120 3.72 14.58 17.38
CA PRO A 120 3.22 15.77 18.04
C PRO A 120 1.76 15.60 18.46
N ALA A 121 1.38 16.21 19.58
CA ALA A 121 0.01 16.22 20.08
C ALA A 121 -0.89 17.20 19.29
N LEU A 122 -0.80 17.17 17.96
CA LEU A 122 -1.64 17.93 17.04
C LEU A 122 -2.68 16.97 16.45
N THR A 123 -3.94 17.34 16.54
CA THR A 123 -5.03 16.56 15.96
C THR A 123 -6.03 17.50 15.29
N LEU A 124 -6.61 17.02 14.20
CA LEU A 124 -7.76 17.62 13.55
C LEU A 124 -8.91 16.63 13.72
N GLU A 125 -9.97 17.06 14.42
CA GLU A 125 -11.14 16.22 14.65
C GLU A 125 -12.32 16.64 13.77
N GLY A 126 -13.09 15.64 13.33
CA GLY A 126 -14.34 15.83 12.60
C GLY A 126 -14.19 16.30 11.16
N ASP A 127 -15.33 16.65 10.56
CA ASP A 127 -15.36 17.34 9.28
C ASP A 127 -15.01 18.82 9.49
N ARG A 128 -13.96 19.27 8.81
CA ARG A 128 -13.42 20.63 8.91
C ARG A 128 -13.77 21.49 7.70
N THR A 129 -14.71 21.04 6.86
CA THR A 129 -15.25 21.87 5.77
C THR A 129 -15.68 23.23 6.31
N GLY A 130 -15.23 24.31 5.67
CA GLY A 130 -15.51 25.68 6.08
C GLY A 130 -14.56 26.27 7.14
N MET A 131 -13.55 25.52 7.58
CA MET A 131 -12.62 25.96 8.63
C MET A 131 -11.28 26.49 8.07
N ALA A 132 -10.60 27.28 8.90
CA ALA A 132 -9.16 27.55 8.80
C ALA A 132 -8.48 27.20 10.13
N ALA A 133 -7.15 27.06 10.10
CA ALA A 133 -6.37 26.98 11.32
C ALA A 133 -6.56 28.24 12.18
N SER A 134 -6.75 28.03 13.48
CA SER A 134 -6.72 29.09 14.49
C SER A 134 -5.29 29.53 14.81
N ASP A 135 -5.14 30.72 15.42
CA ASP A 135 -3.83 31.22 15.86
C ASP A 135 -3.13 30.23 16.80
N SER A 136 -3.87 29.59 17.73
CA SER A 136 -3.31 28.56 18.60
C SER A 136 -2.81 27.32 17.85
N GLN A 137 -3.45 26.96 16.74
CA GLN A 137 -2.98 25.84 15.91
C GLN A 137 -1.72 26.24 15.14
N PHE A 138 -1.64 27.49 14.64
CA PHE A 138 -0.43 28.03 14.03
C PHE A 138 0.75 28.07 15.03
N GLU A 139 0.52 28.55 16.25
CA GLU A 139 1.54 28.55 17.31
C GLU A 139 2.01 27.14 17.67
N ALA A 140 1.08 26.17 17.72
CA ALA A 140 1.41 24.79 18.04
C ALA A 140 2.21 24.10 16.93
N VAL A 141 1.81 24.27 15.65
CA VAL A 141 2.53 23.67 14.51
C VAL A 141 3.87 24.34 14.23
N ALA A 142 4.04 25.63 14.55
CA ALA A 142 5.30 26.35 14.37
C ALA A 142 6.46 25.72 15.16
N LYS A 143 6.17 25.04 16.28
CA LYS A 143 7.17 24.32 17.09
C LYS A 143 7.81 23.14 16.34
N LEU A 144 7.18 22.66 15.26
CA LEU A 144 7.74 21.59 14.43
C LEU A 144 8.81 22.07 13.45
N HIS A 145 8.92 23.39 13.24
CA HIS A 145 9.83 23.97 12.24
C HIS A 145 9.72 23.28 10.87
N SER A 146 8.48 22.99 10.45
CA SER A 146 8.22 22.17 9.27
C SER A 146 8.62 22.83 7.96
N GLU A 147 8.88 24.14 7.99
CA GLU A 147 9.45 24.91 6.89
C GLU A 147 10.93 24.58 6.64
N LEU A 148 11.61 23.98 7.63
CA LEU A 148 13.02 23.56 7.55
C LEU A 148 13.17 22.06 7.27
N TRP A 149 12.06 21.33 7.13
CA TRP A 149 12.09 19.91 6.79
C TRP A 149 12.71 19.69 5.41
N GLU A 150 13.28 18.50 5.22
CA GLU A 150 14.00 18.18 3.99
C GLU A 150 13.04 18.08 2.81
N GLU A 151 13.38 18.75 1.71
CA GLU A 151 12.54 18.79 0.51
C GLU A 151 12.68 17.49 -0.28
N LEU A 152 11.57 16.75 -0.44
CA LEU A 152 11.49 15.58 -1.32
C LEU A 152 11.11 15.97 -2.74
N VAL A 153 10.22 16.95 -2.87
CA VAL A 153 9.76 17.49 -4.16
C VAL A 153 9.88 19.00 -4.12
N PRO A 154 10.71 19.62 -4.97
CA PRO A 154 10.77 21.07 -5.09
C PRO A 154 9.46 21.63 -5.63
N VAL A 155 9.27 22.94 -5.48
CA VAL A 155 8.11 23.63 -6.08
C VAL A 155 8.01 23.28 -7.56
N THR A 156 6.99 22.52 -7.92
CA THR A 156 6.79 21.95 -9.25
C THR A 156 5.38 22.23 -9.72
N GLU A 157 5.23 22.61 -11.00
CA GLU A 157 3.93 22.81 -11.64
C GLU A 157 3.14 21.50 -11.68
N LEU A 158 1.87 21.57 -11.28
CA LEU A 158 0.94 20.46 -11.37
C LEU A 158 0.14 20.56 -12.67
N LYS A 159 -0.31 19.40 -13.14
CA LYS A 159 -1.23 19.30 -14.27
C LYS A 159 -2.69 19.39 -13.79
N PRO A 160 -3.60 19.84 -14.66
CA PRO A 160 -5.03 19.94 -14.33
C PRO A 160 -5.69 18.57 -14.15
N GLY A 161 -6.81 18.57 -13.41
CA GLY A 161 -7.55 17.38 -13.01
C GLY A 161 -8.36 16.64 -14.09
N TYR A 162 -7.94 16.62 -15.35
CA TYR A 162 -8.57 15.78 -16.38
C TYR A 162 -8.05 14.34 -16.28
N SER A 163 -8.85 13.36 -16.71
CA SER A 163 -8.55 11.92 -16.51
C SER A 163 -7.20 11.45 -17.06
N ASP A 164 -6.65 12.13 -18.05
CA ASP A 164 -5.37 11.82 -18.70
C ASP A 164 -4.17 12.59 -18.13
N THR A 165 -4.43 13.61 -17.31
CA THR A 165 -3.42 14.57 -16.82
C THR A 165 -3.40 14.72 -15.30
N CYS A 166 -4.41 14.23 -14.59
CA CYS A 166 -4.61 14.45 -13.16
C CYS A 166 -3.49 13.91 -12.25
N HIS A 167 -2.80 12.85 -12.67
CA HIS A 167 -1.73 12.22 -11.90
C HIS A 167 -0.38 12.91 -12.12
N ASN A 168 0.19 13.42 -11.03
CA ASN A 168 1.52 14.03 -11.00
C ASN A 168 2.47 13.14 -10.22
N TYR A 169 3.28 12.37 -10.94
CA TYR A 169 4.17 11.37 -10.37
C TYR A 169 5.57 11.91 -10.10
N PHE A 170 6.05 11.73 -8.87
CA PHE A 170 7.38 12.16 -8.43
C PHE A 170 8.19 10.97 -7.91
N PRO A 171 9.17 10.45 -8.66
CA PRO A 171 10.10 9.45 -8.13
C PRO A 171 10.98 10.08 -7.04
N ILE A 172 11.12 9.41 -5.91
CA ILE A 172 11.90 9.92 -4.77
C ILE A 172 13.09 9.00 -4.52
N THR A 173 14.28 9.61 -4.39
CA THR A 173 15.48 8.94 -3.88
C THR A 173 15.80 9.50 -2.51
N TYR A 174 15.21 8.92 -1.48
CA TYR A 174 15.43 9.33 -0.10
C TYR A 174 15.64 8.11 0.80
N PRO A 175 16.88 7.77 1.17
CA PRO A 175 17.20 6.50 1.83
C PRO A 175 16.88 6.49 3.34
N SER A 176 16.28 7.56 3.87
CA SER A 176 15.99 7.72 5.29
C SER A 176 14.52 7.43 5.60
N ARG A 177 14.27 6.99 6.83
CA ARG A 177 12.91 6.77 7.35
C ARG A 177 12.17 8.10 7.41
N VAL A 178 10.91 8.10 6.96
CA VAL A 178 10.00 9.24 7.05
C VAL A 178 8.83 8.88 7.94
N THR A 179 8.36 9.85 8.73
CA THR A 179 7.18 9.73 9.61
C THR A 179 6.11 10.76 9.27
N HIS A 180 6.54 11.94 8.80
CA HIS A 180 5.66 13.07 8.52
C HIS A 180 6.03 13.71 7.20
N LEU A 181 5.03 14.24 6.52
CA LEU A 181 5.17 15.05 5.33
C LEU A 181 4.54 16.43 5.55
N ARG A 182 5.09 17.43 4.88
CA ARG A 182 4.46 18.73 4.66
C ARG A 182 4.13 18.84 3.18
N LEU A 183 2.85 18.98 2.83
CA LEU A 183 2.41 19.26 1.47
C LEU A 183 2.07 20.75 1.37
N ASN A 184 2.64 21.45 0.39
CA ASN A 184 2.36 22.85 0.11
C ASN A 184 1.64 23.00 -1.23
N MET A 185 0.61 23.84 -1.26
CA MET A 185 -0.14 24.29 -2.44
C MET A 185 0.17 25.76 -2.70
N TYR A 186 0.65 26.10 -3.90
CA TYR A 186 1.07 27.46 -4.23
C TYR A 186 0.16 28.11 -5.27
N PRO A 187 -0.48 29.25 -4.95
CA PRO A 187 -0.70 29.81 -3.60
C PRO A 187 -1.83 29.09 -2.83
N ASP A 188 -2.77 28.49 -3.55
CA ASP A 188 -3.99 27.83 -3.06
C ASP A 188 -4.50 26.86 -4.13
N GLY A 189 -5.68 26.28 -3.93
CA GLY A 189 -6.39 25.45 -4.92
C GLY A 189 -6.84 24.12 -4.33
N GLY A 190 -6.96 23.12 -5.19
CA GLY A 190 -7.37 21.77 -4.79
C GLY A 190 -6.45 20.64 -5.25
N ILE A 191 -6.37 19.60 -4.42
CA ILE A 191 -5.70 18.32 -4.68
C ILE A 191 -6.63 17.20 -4.19
N ALA A 192 -6.88 16.21 -5.04
CA ALA A 192 -7.83 15.13 -4.76
C ALA A 192 -7.24 14.05 -3.84
N ARG A 193 -6.01 13.58 -4.13
CA ARG A 193 -5.29 12.60 -3.29
C ARG A 193 -3.81 12.93 -3.21
N LEU A 194 -3.20 12.52 -2.10
CA LEU A 194 -1.77 12.32 -2.00
C LEU A 194 -1.50 10.85 -1.70
N LYS A 195 -0.85 10.14 -2.63
CA LYS A 195 -0.39 8.77 -2.39
C LYS A 195 1.11 8.75 -2.18
N VAL A 196 1.54 8.12 -1.10
CA VAL A 196 2.94 8.05 -0.67
C VAL A 196 3.41 6.62 -0.79
N TYR A 197 4.09 6.30 -1.88
CA TYR A 197 4.49 4.93 -2.18
C TYR A 197 5.84 4.60 -1.57
N GLY A 198 5.88 3.54 -0.76
CA GLY A 198 7.09 3.15 -0.07
C GLY A 198 7.05 1.79 0.63
N VAL A 199 8.09 1.54 1.41
CA VAL A 199 8.24 0.32 2.22
C VAL A 199 8.28 0.73 3.69
N GLY A 200 7.40 0.15 4.51
CA GLY A 200 7.36 0.40 5.94
C GLY A 200 8.68 -0.03 6.61
N GLN A 201 9.16 0.80 7.53
CA GLN A 201 10.38 0.54 8.28
C GLN A 201 10.06 0.50 9.78
N LYS A 202 9.92 -0.74 10.26
CA LYS A 202 9.73 -1.06 11.66
C LYS A 202 11.08 -1.17 12.37
N ASP A 203 11.14 -0.66 13.60
CA ASP A 203 12.26 -0.98 14.48
C ASP A 203 12.07 -2.39 15.05
N TRP A 204 12.91 -3.31 14.58
CA TRP A 204 12.92 -4.71 15.00
C TRP A 204 13.79 -4.95 16.24
N SER A 205 14.63 -3.98 16.63
CA SER A 205 15.55 -4.12 17.77
C SER A 205 14.85 -4.04 19.11
N ALA A 206 13.71 -3.34 19.17
CA ALA A 206 12.92 -3.14 20.37
C ALA A 206 11.91 -4.29 20.66
N LEU A 207 11.82 -5.30 19.80
CA LEU A 207 10.79 -6.34 19.91
C LEU A 207 11.29 -7.55 20.71
N PRO A 208 10.49 -8.04 21.69
CA PRO A 208 10.76 -9.32 22.33
C PRO A 208 10.88 -10.45 21.30
N THR A 209 11.92 -11.27 21.42
CA THR A 209 12.18 -12.42 20.51
C THR A 209 11.10 -13.50 20.54
N GLN A 210 10.14 -13.43 21.49
CA GLN A 210 9.04 -14.37 21.61
C GLN A 210 7.76 -13.94 20.89
N ASP A 211 7.66 -12.69 20.45
CA ASP A 211 6.43 -12.14 19.88
C ASP A 211 6.10 -12.81 18.53
N GLN A 212 4.84 -13.23 18.40
CA GLN A 212 4.25 -13.65 17.14
C GLN A 212 3.81 -12.40 16.38
N LEU A 213 4.39 -12.16 15.22
CA LEU A 213 4.12 -11.01 14.38
C LEU A 213 3.71 -11.48 12.99
N ASP A 214 2.79 -10.76 12.34
CA ASP A 214 2.51 -10.96 10.92
C ASP A 214 3.70 -10.46 10.10
N LEU A 215 4.60 -11.37 9.73
CA LEU A 215 5.88 -11.06 9.08
C LEU A 215 5.70 -10.47 7.68
N VAL A 216 4.55 -10.67 7.05
CA VAL A 216 4.26 -10.15 5.70
C VAL A 216 3.43 -8.87 5.72
N ALA A 217 2.97 -8.42 6.89
CA ALA A 217 2.15 -7.22 7.01
C ALA A 217 2.86 -5.99 6.42
N LEU A 218 2.09 -5.17 5.71
CA LEU A 218 2.53 -3.87 5.18
C LEU A 218 3.15 -2.99 6.28
N VAL A 219 2.52 -2.95 7.47
CA VAL A 219 3.00 -2.15 8.62
C VAL A 219 4.32 -2.65 9.19
N ASN A 220 4.68 -3.91 8.92
CA ASN A 220 5.95 -4.50 9.33
C ASN A 220 6.98 -4.42 8.19
N GLY A 221 6.66 -3.83 7.04
CA GLY A 221 7.58 -3.69 5.90
C GLY A 221 7.44 -4.76 4.82
N GLY A 222 6.39 -5.58 4.87
CA GLY A 222 6.09 -6.53 3.80
C GLY A 222 5.79 -5.82 2.48
N VAL A 223 6.22 -6.41 1.36
CA VAL A 223 6.10 -5.78 0.03
C VAL A 223 5.80 -6.81 -1.04
N CYS A 224 4.96 -6.44 -2.01
CA CYS A 224 4.70 -7.23 -3.21
C CYS A 224 5.77 -6.96 -4.27
N LEU A 225 6.47 -8.01 -4.70
CA LEU A 225 7.58 -7.92 -5.67
C LEU A 225 7.22 -8.42 -7.07
N GLY A 226 6.08 -9.11 -7.22
CA GLY A 226 5.63 -9.59 -8.53
C GLY A 226 4.37 -10.43 -8.43
N TYR A 227 3.62 -10.50 -9.53
CA TYR A 227 2.37 -11.25 -9.62
C TYR A 227 2.03 -11.60 -11.06
N SER A 228 1.24 -12.66 -11.26
CA SER A 228 0.84 -13.15 -12.59
C SER A 228 -0.25 -12.32 -13.26
N ASP A 229 -1.20 -11.80 -12.46
CA ASP A 229 -2.36 -11.04 -12.92
C ASP A 229 -2.91 -10.18 -11.76
N ALA A 230 -3.53 -9.05 -12.07
CA ALA A 230 -4.20 -8.16 -11.11
C ALA A 230 -5.38 -7.46 -11.80
N HIS A 231 -6.38 -8.25 -12.21
CA HIS A 231 -7.54 -7.76 -12.93
C HIS A 231 -8.36 -6.75 -12.11
N PHE A 232 -8.62 -7.06 -10.82
CA PHE A 232 -9.19 -6.12 -9.86
C PHE A 232 -8.43 -6.18 -8.54
N GLY A 233 -8.13 -5.00 -7.99
CA GLY A 233 -7.33 -4.90 -6.77
C GLY A 233 -5.87 -5.33 -6.98
N HIS A 234 -4.96 -4.73 -6.21
CA HIS A 234 -3.54 -5.03 -6.33
C HIS A 234 -3.14 -6.10 -5.28
N PRO A 235 -2.24 -7.06 -5.58
CA PRO A 235 -1.77 -8.07 -4.62
C PRO A 235 -1.26 -7.53 -3.27
N ARG A 236 -0.71 -6.32 -3.26
CA ARG A 236 -0.32 -5.60 -2.03
C ARG A 236 -1.47 -5.40 -1.04
N ASN A 237 -2.71 -5.39 -1.50
CA ASN A 237 -3.89 -5.23 -0.64
C ASN A 237 -4.03 -6.43 0.32
N MET A 238 -3.56 -7.62 -0.08
CA MET A 238 -3.60 -8.81 0.78
C MET A 238 -2.84 -8.64 2.11
N ILE A 239 -1.83 -7.75 2.12
CA ILE A 239 -0.98 -7.52 3.30
C ILE A 239 -1.35 -6.22 4.05
N GLY A 240 -2.42 -5.53 3.64
CA GLY A 240 -2.94 -4.34 4.30
C GLY A 240 -3.47 -4.64 5.71
N LEU A 241 -3.87 -3.62 6.48
CA LEU A 241 -4.41 -3.80 7.84
C LEU A 241 -5.84 -4.38 7.83
N GLY A 242 -6.23 -4.95 8.98
CA GLY A 242 -7.59 -5.44 9.23
C GLY A 242 -8.08 -6.49 8.23
N ARG A 243 -9.39 -6.53 7.99
CA ARG A 243 -10.02 -7.31 6.93
C ARG A 243 -10.35 -6.39 5.75
N SER A 244 -10.53 -6.95 4.56
CA SER A 244 -10.94 -6.10 3.43
C SER A 244 -12.32 -5.52 3.65
N ALA A 245 -12.53 -4.25 3.24
CA ALA A 245 -13.82 -3.57 3.34
C ALA A 245 -14.83 -4.05 2.27
N ASN A 246 -14.31 -4.46 1.11
CA ASN A 246 -15.04 -4.97 -0.04
C ASN A 246 -14.10 -5.88 -0.89
N MET A 247 -14.50 -6.23 -2.12
CA MET A 247 -13.67 -7.03 -3.03
C MET A 247 -12.50 -6.25 -3.65
N GLY A 248 -12.67 -4.95 -3.93
CA GLY A 248 -11.63 -4.08 -4.52
C GLY A 248 -10.44 -3.86 -3.57
N ASP A 249 -10.69 -3.97 -2.27
CA ASP A 249 -9.67 -4.00 -1.22
C ASP A 249 -9.02 -5.39 -1.06
N GLY A 250 -9.18 -6.30 -2.03
CA GLY A 250 -8.46 -7.57 -2.11
C GLY A 250 -7.51 -7.62 -3.30
N TRP A 251 -7.13 -8.84 -3.68
CA TRP A 251 -6.50 -9.17 -4.96
C TRP A 251 -7.41 -10.12 -5.71
N GLU A 252 -7.76 -9.80 -6.96
CA GLU A 252 -8.56 -10.64 -7.84
C GLU A 252 -7.92 -10.75 -9.22
N THR A 253 -7.90 -11.97 -9.73
CA THR A 253 -7.37 -12.28 -11.05
C THR A 253 -8.46 -12.53 -12.08
N ALA A 254 -8.13 -12.28 -13.36
CA ALA A 254 -9.00 -12.58 -14.47
C ALA A 254 -9.24 -14.09 -14.59
N ARG A 255 -10.48 -14.46 -14.93
CA ARG A 255 -10.83 -15.86 -15.22
C ARG A 255 -9.89 -16.44 -16.27
N ARG A 256 -9.32 -17.58 -15.97
CA ARG A 256 -8.48 -18.30 -16.93
C ARG A 256 -9.32 -18.90 -18.05
N LEU A 257 -8.86 -18.69 -19.28
CA LEU A 257 -9.53 -19.17 -20.50
C LEU A 257 -9.13 -20.60 -20.87
N ASP A 258 -8.07 -21.14 -20.26
CA ASP A 258 -7.58 -22.51 -20.47
C ASP A 258 -8.24 -23.54 -19.55
N ARG A 259 -9.32 -23.17 -18.84
CA ARG A 259 -10.09 -24.06 -17.99
C ARG A 259 -10.72 -25.22 -18.81
N PRO A 260 -10.69 -26.48 -18.32
CA PRO A 260 -11.29 -27.62 -19.00
C PRO A 260 -12.82 -27.48 -19.09
N LYS A 261 -13.41 -28.03 -20.16
CA LYS A 261 -14.88 -28.08 -20.32
C LYS A 261 -15.57 -28.88 -19.22
N ASN A 262 -14.93 -29.96 -18.77
CA ASN A 262 -15.40 -30.84 -17.72
C ASN A 262 -14.40 -30.80 -16.57
N LEU A 263 -14.83 -30.31 -15.41
CA LEU A 263 -13.99 -30.22 -14.24
C LEU A 263 -13.89 -31.57 -13.54
N GLN A 264 -12.68 -31.91 -13.08
CA GLN A 264 -12.42 -33.09 -12.26
C GLN A 264 -11.84 -32.63 -10.91
N VAL A 265 -12.06 -33.42 -9.87
CA VAL A 265 -11.50 -33.20 -8.54
C VAL A 265 -10.68 -34.42 -8.11
N ASP A 266 -9.69 -34.20 -7.25
CA ASP A 266 -9.00 -35.30 -6.57
C ASP A 266 -9.81 -35.83 -5.36
N GLY A 267 -9.23 -36.80 -4.64
CA GLY A 267 -9.83 -37.35 -3.43
C GLY A 267 -9.99 -36.36 -2.27
N LYS A 268 -9.41 -35.16 -2.35
CA LYS A 268 -9.58 -34.06 -1.38
C LYS A 268 -10.59 -33.02 -1.87
N GLY A 269 -11.22 -33.24 -3.02
CA GLY A 269 -12.15 -32.32 -3.64
C GLY A 269 -11.50 -31.11 -4.31
N ILE A 270 -10.17 -31.09 -4.49
CA ILE A 270 -9.45 -29.99 -5.13
C ILE A 270 -9.53 -30.16 -6.65
N LEU A 271 -9.88 -29.08 -7.35
CA LEU A 271 -9.97 -29.08 -8.80
C LEU A 271 -8.63 -29.41 -9.46
N GLN A 272 -8.67 -30.37 -10.39
CA GLN A 272 -7.55 -30.75 -11.24
C GLN A 272 -7.58 -29.89 -12.50
N VAL A 273 -7.05 -28.68 -12.35
CA VAL A 273 -7.07 -27.65 -13.40
C VAL A 273 -5.67 -27.32 -13.90
N PRO A 274 -5.56 -26.97 -15.19
CA PRO A 274 -4.35 -26.44 -15.76
C PRO A 274 -4.04 -25.04 -15.27
N GLY A 275 -2.79 -24.82 -14.88
CA GLY A 275 -2.27 -23.50 -14.51
C GLY A 275 -2.77 -22.96 -13.17
N TYR A 276 -2.28 -21.77 -12.83
CA TYR A 276 -2.49 -21.09 -11.57
C TYR A 276 -2.14 -19.61 -11.70
N GLU A 277 -2.59 -18.82 -10.74
CA GLU A 277 -2.17 -17.43 -10.55
C GLU A 277 -1.32 -17.32 -9.28
N TRP A 278 -0.44 -16.32 -9.21
CA TRP A 278 0.52 -16.20 -8.12
C TRP A 278 0.87 -14.76 -7.79
N ALA A 279 1.25 -14.53 -6.53
CA ALA A 279 1.84 -13.28 -6.05
C ALA A 279 3.03 -13.58 -5.13
N VAL A 280 4.15 -12.89 -5.36
CA VAL A 280 5.38 -12.98 -4.56
C VAL A 280 5.45 -11.79 -3.62
N LEU A 281 5.64 -12.09 -2.33
CA LEU A 281 5.74 -11.12 -1.27
C LEU A 281 7.05 -11.34 -0.52
N ARG A 282 7.77 -10.24 -0.25
CA ARG A 282 8.89 -10.23 0.69
C ARG A 282 8.37 -9.91 2.08
N LEU A 283 8.85 -10.66 3.07
CA LEU A 283 8.56 -10.41 4.47
C LEU A 283 9.24 -9.11 4.92
N GLY A 284 8.62 -8.39 5.85
CA GLY A 284 9.21 -7.21 6.47
C GLY A 284 10.46 -7.52 7.28
N HIS A 285 10.57 -8.76 7.77
CA HIS A 285 11.77 -9.29 8.39
C HIS A 285 11.88 -10.80 8.13
N PRO A 286 13.08 -11.34 7.88
CA PRO A 286 13.29 -12.78 7.87
C PRO A 286 12.77 -13.44 9.15
N GLY A 287 12.13 -14.59 9.04
CA GLY A 287 11.53 -15.24 10.20
C GLY A 287 11.01 -16.64 9.95
N VAL A 288 10.65 -17.32 11.03
CA VAL A 288 10.04 -18.67 11.00
C VAL A 288 8.54 -18.50 11.13
N ILE A 289 7.81 -18.88 10.08
CA ILE A 289 6.35 -18.82 10.03
C ILE A 289 5.78 -20.03 10.80
N SER A 290 4.80 -19.77 11.66
CA SER A 290 4.13 -20.78 12.49
C SER A 290 2.62 -20.82 12.32
N GLN A 291 1.99 -19.74 11.85
CA GLN A 291 0.58 -19.75 11.50
C GLN A 291 0.34 -18.96 10.22
N ILE A 292 -0.58 -19.45 9.41
CA ILE A 292 -0.99 -18.85 8.15
C ILE A 292 -2.48 -18.58 8.22
N GLU A 293 -2.88 -17.39 7.81
CA GLU A 293 -4.28 -17.06 7.54
C GLU A 293 -4.46 -16.74 6.05
N ILE A 294 -5.43 -17.38 5.42
CA ILE A 294 -5.95 -17.01 4.10
C ILE A 294 -7.40 -16.58 4.27
N ASP A 295 -7.69 -15.31 4.05
CA ASP A 295 -9.05 -14.78 4.10
C ASP A 295 -9.58 -14.58 2.67
N THR A 296 -10.73 -15.17 2.36
CA THR A 296 -11.48 -14.94 1.11
C THR A 296 -12.67 -14.00 1.32
N ASN A 297 -12.60 -13.12 2.34
CA ASN A 297 -13.62 -12.11 2.64
C ASN A 297 -14.12 -11.40 1.37
N HIS A 298 -15.41 -11.13 1.32
CA HIS A 298 -16.17 -10.61 0.15
C HIS A 298 -16.14 -11.44 -1.16
N PHE A 299 -15.20 -12.37 -1.36
CA PHE A 299 -15.17 -13.26 -2.52
C PHE A 299 -16.13 -14.44 -2.32
N LYS A 300 -17.40 -14.24 -2.72
CA LYS A 300 -18.50 -15.20 -2.50
C LYS A 300 -18.72 -16.16 -3.67
N GLY A 301 -18.46 -15.72 -4.90
CA GLY A 301 -18.66 -16.52 -6.12
C GLY A 301 -17.39 -16.69 -6.96
N ASN A 302 -16.33 -15.97 -6.61
CA ASN A 302 -15.08 -15.86 -7.36
C ASN A 302 -13.85 -16.00 -6.46
N PHE A 303 -13.98 -16.65 -5.30
CA PHE A 303 -12.84 -17.12 -4.54
C PHE A 303 -12.13 -18.25 -5.32
N PRO A 304 -10.81 -18.42 -5.18
CA PRO A 304 -10.12 -19.52 -5.82
C PRO A 304 -10.53 -20.87 -5.24
N ASP A 305 -10.44 -21.92 -6.06
CA ASP A 305 -10.79 -23.27 -5.63
C ASP A 305 -9.87 -23.79 -4.53
N SER A 306 -8.57 -23.52 -4.70
CA SER A 306 -7.53 -23.92 -3.79
C SER A 306 -6.37 -22.93 -3.77
N CYS A 307 -5.56 -23.00 -2.73
CA CYS A 307 -4.28 -22.33 -2.68
C CYS A 307 -3.16 -23.25 -2.20
N LYS A 308 -1.92 -22.89 -2.52
CA LYS A 308 -0.72 -23.37 -1.84
C LYS A 308 0.20 -22.18 -1.55
N ILE A 309 1.11 -22.35 -0.61
CA ILE A 309 2.15 -21.34 -0.33
C ILE A 309 3.51 -21.99 -0.49
N GLU A 310 4.37 -21.31 -1.23
CA GLU A 310 5.78 -21.62 -1.34
C GLU A 310 6.58 -20.54 -0.63
N ALA A 311 7.75 -20.88 -0.11
CA ALA A 311 8.64 -19.95 0.55
C ALA A 311 10.10 -20.22 0.17
N CYS A 312 10.92 -19.18 0.30
CA CYS A 312 12.36 -19.29 0.09
C CYS A 312 13.12 -18.25 0.92
N HIS A 313 14.45 -18.44 0.94
CA HIS A 313 15.39 -17.48 1.48
C HIS A 313 16.24 -16.95 0.32
N LEU A 314 16.19 -15.63 0.12
CA LEU A 314 16.95 -14.90 -0.91
C LEU A 314 17.79 -13.80 -0.27
N THR A 315 19.02 -13.62 -0.74
CA THR A 315 19.82 -12.40 -0.51
C THR A 315 19.32 -11.24 -1.38
N PRO A 316 19.70 -9.98 -1.09
CA PRO A 316 19.34 -8.84 -1.95
C PRO A 316 19.78 -9.00 -3.40
N GLU A 317 20.96 -9.57 -3.65
CA GLU A 317 21.48 -9.83 -4.99
C GLU A 317 20.68 -10.93 -5.71
N GLU A 318 20.25 -11.96 -4.98
CA GLU A 318 19.39 -13.01 -5.52
C GLU A 318 18.00 -12.44 -5.86
N GLU A 319 17.39 -11.65 -4.96
CA GLU A 319 16.11 -10.96 -5.19
C GLU A 319 16.17 -10.09 -6.45
N GLY A 320 17.23 -9.29 -6.63
CA GLY A 320 17.44 -8.48 -7.82
C GLY A 320 17.46 -9.29 -9.13
N LYS A 321 18.02 -10.52 -9.11
CA LYS A 321 17.98 -11.45 -10.26
C LYS A 321 16.57 -11.97 -10.53
N TYR A 322 15.80 -12.28 -9.49
CA TYR A 322 14.40 -12.71 -9.65
C TYR A 322 13.51 -11.58 -10.19
N VAL A 323 13.66 -10.36 -9.67
CA VAL A 323 12.90 -9.19 -10.11
C VAL A 323 13.22 -8.86 -11.57
N SER A 324 14.50 -8.78 -11.95
CA SER A 324 14.90 -8.56 -13.35
C SER A 324 14.45 -9.70 -14.29
N GLY A 325 14.50 -10.94 -13.81
CA GLY A 325 13.97 -12.12 -14.49
C GLY A 325 12.45 -12.25 -14.46
N ARG A 326 11.72 -11.29 -13.85
CA ARG A 326 10.26 -11.28 -13.68
C ARG A 326 9.70 -12.59 -13.10
N TRP A 327 10.43 -13.18 -12.16
CA TRP A 327 10.09 -14.43 -11.50
C TRP A 327 9.79 -15.59 -12.45
N SER A 328 10.34 -15.55 -13.68
CA SER A 328 10.01 -16.49 -14.76
C SER A 328 10.75 -17.83 -14.70
N SER A 329 11.74 -17.93 -13.82
CA SER A 329 12.47 -19.16 -13.56
C SER A 329 12.90 -19.21 -12.09
N ASP A 330 13.19 -20.42 -11.60
CA ASP A 330 13.82 -20.68 -10.31
C ASP A 330 15.17 -21.37 -10.54
N PRO A 331 16.19 -20.62 -11.01
CA PRO A 331 17.46 -21.21 -11.46
C PRO A 331 18.21 -21.94 -10.33
N GLY A 332 17.89 -21.66 -9.07
CA GLY A 332 18.49 -22.32 -7.90
C GLY A 332 17.59 -23.39 -7.25
N ASN A 333 16.40 -23.66 -7.82
CA ASN A 333 15.37 -24.46 -7.18
C ASN A 333 15.22 -24.11 -5.70
N LYS A 334 15.08 -22.81 -5.39
CA LYS A 334 15.06 -22.23 -4.04
C LYS A 334 13.66 -22.28 -3.41
N TRP A 335 12.61 -22.24 -4.23
CA TRP A 335 11.24 -22.30 -3.73
C TRP A 335 10.93 -23.68 -3.18
N ARG A 336 10.35 -23.70 -1.98
CA ARG A 336 9.91 -24.92 -1.29
C ARG A 336 8.48 -24.75 -0.84
N VAL A 337 7.69 -25.82 -0.89
CA VAL A 337 6.31 -25.77 -0.40
C VAL A 337 6.33 -25.53 1.10
N LEU A 338 5.68 -24.45 1.55
CA LEU A 338 5.43 -24.13 2.95
C LEU A 338 4.07 -24.71 3.38
N LEU A 339 3.03 -24.49 2.57
CA LEU A 339 1.67 -25.02 2.78
C LEU A 339 1.26 -25.83 1.55
N GLN A 340 0.97 -27.11 1.75
CA GLN A 340 0.46 -28.00 0.70
C GLN A 340 -0.88 -27.50 0.16
N PRO A 341 -1.30 -27.88 -1.07
CA PRO A 341 -2.59 -27.46 -1.63
C PRO A 341 -3.76 -27.67 -0.66
N GLN A 342 -4.49 -26.59 -0.37
CA GLN A 342 -5.65 -26.56 0.50
C GLN A 342 -6.87 -26.11 -0.28
N LYS A 343 -8.00 -26.80 -0.07
CA LYS A 343 -9.31 -26.37 -0.58
C LYS A 343 -9.76 -25.11 0.16
N LEU A 344 -10.28 -24.14 -0.59
CA LEU A 344 -10.81 -22.91 -0.02
C LEU A 344 -12.34 -22.87 -0.06
N GLN A 345 -12.90 -21.99 0.77
CA GLN A 345 -14.33 -21.71 0.88
C GLN A 345 -14.60 -20.24 0.57
N ALA A 346 -15.82 -19.96 0.13
CA ALA A 346 -16.28 -18.59 -0.13
C ALA A 346 -16.37 -17.79 1.16
N HIS A 347 -15.91 -16.53 1.13
CA HIS A 347 -16.12 -15.58 2.23
C HIS A 347 -15.69 -16.14 3.61
N HIS A 348 -14.50 -16.74 3.68
CA HIS A 348 -14.07 -17.55 4.81
C HIS A 348 -12.63 -17.26 5.22
N ARG A 349 -12.35 -17.39 6.53
CA ARG A 349 -11.01 -17.31 7.11
C ARG A 349 -10.46 -18.70 7.33
N HIS A 350 -9.38 -19.04 6.62
CA HIS A 350 -8.72 -20.33 6.70
C HIS A 350 -7.47 -20.18 7.55
N PHE A 351 -7.36 -20.97 8.62
CA PHE A 351 -6.22 -20.95 9.53
C PHE A 351 -5.45 -22.25 9.48
N TYR A 352 -4.13 -22.15 9.36
CA TYR A 352 -3.23 -23.30 9.35
C TYR A 352 -2.14 -23.09 10.38
N SER A 353 -1.96 -24.06 11.28
CA SER A 353 -0.93 -24.05 12.33
C SER A 353 0.33 -24.81 11.89
N CYS A 354 1.37 -24.80 12.73
CA CYS A 354 2.65 -25.47 12.49
C CYS A 354 2.54 -26.90 11.95
N ASP A 355 1.59 -27.70 12.44
CA ASP A 355 1.42 -29.11 12.03
C ASP A 355 1.03 -29.26 10.56
N SER A 356 0.51 -28.19 9.95
CA SER A 356 0.16 -28.13 8.52
C SER A 356 1.32 -27.63 7.64
N LEU A 357 2.42 -27.16 8.23
CA LEU A 357 3.52 -26.50 7.53
C LEU A 357 4.66 -27.48 7.25
N ALA A 358 5.16 -27.47 6.02
CA ALA A 358 6.23 -28.37 5.58
C ALA A 358 7.65 -27.84 5.86
N LEU A 359 7.78 -26.57 6.23
CA LEU A 359 9.07 -25.92 6.53
C LEU A 359 9.12 -25.45 7.98
N SER A 360 10.27 -25.62 8.62
CA SER A 360 10.54 -25.19 10.00
C SER A 360 11.66 -24.14 10.11
N GLY A 361 12.28 -23.75 8.99
CA GLY A 361 13.40 -22.81 8.94
C GLY A 361 12.99 -21.37 8.59
N PRO A 362 13.90 -20.40 8.78
CA PRO A 362 13.63 -19.01 8.46
C PRO A 362 13.55 -18.76 6.96
N VAL A 363 12.59 -17.95 6.54
CA VAL A 363 12.35 -17.55 5.14
C VAL A 363 12.34 -16.04 5.02
N THR A 364 12.56 -15.52 3.81
CA THR A 364 12.50 -14.08 3.51
C THR A 364 11.39 -13.73 2.53
N HIS A 365 10.94 -14.71 1.74
CA HIS A 365 9.96 -14.53 0.69
C HIS A 365 8.92 -15.64 0.73
N VAL A 366 7.70 -15.29 0.32
CA VAL A 366 6.61 -16.22 0.09
C VAL A 366 6.01 -15.99 -1.28
N ARG A 367 5.45 -17.05 -1.86
CA ARG A 367 4.65 -17.03 -3.08
C ARG A 367 3.32 -17.67 -2.75
N LEU A 368 2.27 -16.86 -2.71
CA LEU A 368 0.90 -17.38 -2.68
C LEU A 368 0.55 -17.81 -4.10
N VAL A 369 0.08 -19.05 -4.24
CA VAL A 369 -0.41 -19.59 -5.50
C VAL A 369 -1.87 -19.96 -5.31
N ILE A 370 -2.74 -19.46 -6.19
CA ILE A 370 -4.16 -19.76 -6.22
C ILE A 370 -4.52 -20.48 -7.51
N ALA A 371 -5.44 -21.45 -7.44
CA ALA A 371 -5.82 -22.24 -8.61
C ALA A 371 -7.35 -22.36 -8.73
N PRO A 372 -7.90 -22.35 -9.96
CA PRO A 372 -7.21 -21.92 -11.19
C PRO A 372 -6.91 -20.40 -11.20
N ASP A 373 -7.81 -19.61 -10.61
CA ASP A 373 -7.82 -18.15 -10.53
C ASP A 373 -8.89 -17.73 -9.51
N GLY A 374 -9.06 -16.43 -9.25
CA GLY A 374 -10.06 -15.90 -8.32
C GLY A 374 -9.50 -14.79 -7.45
N GLY A 375 -10.18 -14.52 -6.32
CA GLY A 375 -9.82 -13.45 -5.40
C GLY A 375 -9.53 -13.86 -3.96
N VAL A 376 -8.54 -13.19 -3.36
CA VAL A 376 -8.11 -13.33 -1.97
C VAL A 376 -8.15 -11.96 -1.29
N SER A 377 -8.74 -11.91 -0.10
CA SER A 377 -8.87 -10.68 0.69
C SER A 377 -7.59 -10.37 1.45
N ARG A 378 -7.10 -11.31 2.26
CA ARG A 378 -5.91 -11.12 3.11
C ARG A 378 -5.05 -12.38 3.17
N LEU A 379 -3.76 -12.15 3.37
CA LEU A 379 -2.77 -13.14 3.75
C LEU A 379 -2.09 -12.66 5.04
N ARG A 380 -2.07 -13.51 6.08
CA ARG A 380 -1.27 -13.30 7.30
C ARG A 380 -0.28 -14.41 7.47
N LEU A 381 0.95 -14.06 7.83
CA LEU A 381 2.04 -15.00 8.08
C LEU A 381 2.62 -14.73 9.46
N TRP A 382 1.95 -15.27 10.48
CA TRP A 382 2.37 -15.12 11.86
C TRP A 382 3.59 -15.99 12.13
N GLY A 383 4.64 -15.36 12.60
CA GLY A 383 5.89 -16.02 12.91
C GLY A 383 6.78 -15.22 13.83
N ARG A 384 7.94 -15.79 14.12
CA ARG A 384 8.99 -15.12 14.90
C ARG A 384 10.05 -14.57 13.96
N PRO A 385 10.41 -13.28 14.06
CA PRO A 385 11.54 -12.74 13.32
C PRO A 385 12.84 -13.40 13.78
N THR A 386 13.77 -13.65 12.86
CA THR A 386 15.12 -14.09 13.24
C THR A 386 15.83 -12.96 13.98
N SER A 387 16.63 -13.27 14.99
CA SER A 387 17.49 -12.25 15.63
C SER A 387 18.45 -11.67 14.59
N THR A 388 18.41 -10.36 14.41
CA THR A 388 19.46 -9.60 13.72
C THR A 388 20.72 -9.71 14.57
N ARG A 389 21.66 -10.60 14.22
CA ARG A 389 23.03 -10.40 14.67
C ARG A 389 23.47 -9.06 14.09
N HIS A 390 23.76 -8.10 14.95
CA HIS A 390 24.37 -6.82 14.56
C HIS A 390 25.55 -7.12 13.62
N ILE A 391 25.37 -6.87 12.32
CA ILE A 391 26.49 -6.60 11.45
C ILE A 391 26.89 -5.18 11.85
N SER A 392 27.89 -5.10 12.72
CA SER A 392 28.55 -3.85 13.10
C SER A 392 28.82 -3.03 11.85
N LYS A 393 28.33 -1.78 11.84
CA LYS A 393 28.74 -0.76 10.88
C LYS A 393 30.27 -0.76 10.81
N LEU A 394 30.82 -1.08 9.63
CA LEU A 394 32.17 -0.71 9.24
C LEU A 394 32.07 0.47 8.28
#